data_AF-A0A380EFM2-F1
#
_entry.id   AF-A0A380EFM2-F1
#
_cell.length_a   1.000
_cell.length_b   1.000
_cell.length_c   1.000
_cell.angle_alpha   90.00
_cell.angle_beta   90.00
_cell.angle_gamma   90.00
#
_symmetry.space_group_name_H-M   'P 1'
#
loop_
_entity.id
_entity.type
_entity.pdbx_description
1 polymer ?
#
loop_
_entity_poly.entity_id
_entity_poly.type
_entity_poly.pdbx_seq_one_letter_code
_entity_poly.pdbx_strand_id
1 'polypeptide(L)'
;MTRKFRTLILILIATIALSGCANDDGIYSDKGQVFRKILSSDLTSLDTSLITDEISSEVTAQTFEGLYTLGKGDKPVLGVAKAFLKRVKMVKL
;
A
#
# COMPACT_ATOMS: atom_id res chain seq x y z
N MET A 1 26.56 52.20 7.41
CA MET A 1 26.46 50.92 6.66
C MET A 1 27.20 51.08 5.33
N THR A 2 28.35 50.44 5.17
CA THR A 2 29.19 50.60 3.97
C THR A 2 28.55 49.92 2.75
N ARG A 3 28.77 50.44 1.53
CA ARG A 3 28.19 49.89 0.28
C ARG A 3 28.41 48.37 0.15
N LYS A 4 29.58 47.88 0.57
CA LYS A 4 29.96 46.45 0.58
C LYS A 4 29.12 45.60 1.55
N PHE A 5 28.77 46.18 2.70
CA PHE A 5 27.93 45.52 3.70
C PHE A 5 26.46 45.42 3.25
N ARG A 6 26.00 46.43 2.49
CA ARG A 6 24.66 46.45 1.87
C ARG A 6 24.51 45.36 0.80
N THR A 7 25.53 45.14 -0.03
CA THR A 7 25.53 44.07 -1.04
C THR A 7 25.59 42.67 -0.42
N LEU A 8 26.35 42.47 0.66
CA LEU A 8 26.40 41.18 1.37
C LEU A 8 25.02 40.78 1.94
N ILE A 9 24.29 41.74 2.49
CA ILE A 9 22.94 41.49 3.03
C ILE A 9 21.94 41.12 1.94
N LEU A 10 22.02 41.77 0.78
CA LEU A 10 21.13 41.44 -0.35
C LEU A 10 21.39 40.02 -0.90
N ILE A 11 22.64 39.58 -0.97
CA ILE A 11 22.99 38.22 -1.40
C ILE A 11 22.46 37.18 -0.40
N LEU A 12 22.62 37.45 0.89
CA LEU A 12 22.12 36.55 1.95
C LEU A 12 20.61 36.36 1.87
N ILE A 13 19.86 37.45 1.69
CA ILE A 13 18.40 37.39 1.55
C ILE A 13 18.00 36.62 0.28
N ALA A 14 18.70 36.82 -0.84
CA ALA A 14 18.44 36.10 -2.08
C ALA A 14 18.66 34.59 -1.95
N THR A 15 19.69 34.16 -1.22
CA THR A 15 19.94 32.73 -0.98
C THR A 15 18.88 32.07 -0.09
N ILE A 16 18.34 32.80 0.88
CA ILE A 16 17.27 32.31 1.77
C ILE A 16 15.92 32.25 1.02
N ALA A 17 15.67 33.20 0.12
CA ALA A 17 14.46 33.20 -0.69
C ALA A 17 14.41 32.02 -1.68
N LEU A 18 15.56 31.55 -2.17
CA LEU A 18 15.64 30.44 -3.14
C LEU A 18 15.47 29.05 -2.53
N SER A 19 15.73 28.85 -1.23
CA SER A 19 15.61 27.53 -0.58
C SER A 19 14.15 27.07 -0.38
N GLY A 20 13.16 27.94 -0.62
CA GLY A 20 11.73 27.62 -0.48
C GLY A 20 11.05 27.06 -1.74
N CYS A 21 11.77 26.92 -2.86
CA CYS A 21 11.19 26.48 -4.15
C CYS A 21 11.35 24.97 -4.42
N ALA A 22 11.51 24.15 -3.38
CA ALA A 22 11.53 22.69 -3.50
C ALA A 22 10.08 22.16 -3.42
N ASN A 23 9.66 21.39 -4.43
CA ASN A 23 8.40 20.65 -4.36
C ASN A 23 8.52 19.58 -3.27
N ASP A 24 7.66 19.68 -2.25
CA ASP A 24 7.68 18.88 -1.01
C ASP A 24 7.20 17.42 -1.19
N ASP A 25 6.95 17.01 -2.44
CA ASP A 25 6.46 15.67 -2.74
C ASP A 25 7.62 14.72 -3.07
N GLY A 26 8.29 14.28 -2.02
CA GLY A 26 9.22 13.16 -2.08
C GLY A 26 8.51 11.83 -2.43
N ILE A 27 9.26 10.82 -2.84
CA ILE A 27 8.73 9.47 -3.16
C ILE A 27 7.99 8.84 -1.95
N TYR A 28 8.25 9.33 -0.74
CA TYR A 28 7.61 8.96 0.51
C TYR A 28 6.67 10.06 1.04
N SER A 29 6.00 10.81 0.17
CA SER A 29 4.97 11.76 0.59
C SER A 29 3.83 11.02 1.31
N ASP A 30 3.50 11.46 2.52
CA ASP A 30 2.35 10.99 3.31
C ASP A 30 1.01 11.57 2.81
N LYS A 31 1.04 12.31 1.69
CA LYS A 31 -0.16 12.81 1.04
C LYS A 31 -0.92 11.65 0.39
N GLY A 32 -1.93 11.16 1.09
CA GLY A 32 -2.85 10.10 0.65
C GLY A 32 -2.69 8.80 1.45
N GLN A 33 -3.67 7.90 1.33
CA GLN A 33 -3.62 6.58 1.98
C GLN A 33 -2.79 5.62 1.11
N VAL A 34 -1.46 5.65 1.27
CA VAL A 34 -0.54 4.76 0.54
C VAL A 34 0.08 3.75 1.50
N PHE A 35 -0.13 2.46 1.24
CA PHE A 35 0.53 1.38 1.94
C PHE A 35 1.64 0.78 1.08
N ARG A 36 2.89 0.81 1.58
CA ARG A 36 4.06 0.23 0.90
C ARG A 36 4.54 -0.98 1.71
N LYS A 37 4.50 -2.16 1.11
CA LYS A 37 4.94 -3.41 1.75
C LYS A 37 6.18 -3.95 1.05
N ILE A 38 7.20 -4.30 1.84
CA ILE A 38 8.38 -5.03 1.36
C ILE A 38 8.05 -6.53 1.47
N LEU A 39 8.21 -7.26 0.38
CA LEU A 39 8.08 -8.71 0.36
C LEU A 39 9.43 -9.35 0.71
N SER A 40 9.41 -10.45 1.46
CA SER A 40 10.62 -11.17 1.86
C SER A 40 11.25 -11.98 0.73
N SER A 41 10.47 -12.28 -0.30
CA SER A 41 10.90 -13.00 -1.50
C SER A 41 10.17 -12.49 -2.73
N ASP A 42 10.69 -12.83 -3.90
CA ASP A 42 10.03 -12.58 -5.17
C ASP A 42 8.75 -13.41 -5.30
N LEU A 43 7.82 -12.89 -6.11
CA LEU A 43 6.57 -13.55 -6.43
C LEU A 43 6.81 -14.74 -7.38
N THR A 44 6.19 -15.88 -7.13
CA THR A 44 6.32 -17.07 -7.98
C THR A 44 5.28 -17.10 -9.10
N SER A 45 4.04 -16.69 -8.81
CA SER A 45 2.92 -16.65 -9.76
C SER A 45 1.77 -15.80 -9.22
N LEU A 46 0.96 -15.21 -10.11
CA LEU A 46 -0.37 -14.63 -9.78
C LEU A 46 -1.53 -15.53 -10.23
N ASP A 47 -1.24 -16.65 -10.86
CA ASP A 47 -2.27 -17.63 -11.21
C ASP A 47 -2.65 -18.42 -9.96
N THR A 48 -3.85 -18.16 -9.43
CA THR A 48 -4.42 -18.84 -8.26
C THR A 48 -4.38 -20.36 -8.32
N SER A 49 -4.33 -20.97 -9.51
CA SER A 49 -4.24 -22.43 -9.67
C SER A 49 -2.82 -22.99 -9.55
N LEU A 50 -1.80 -22.13 -9.59
CA LEU A 50 -0.37 -22.50 -9.58
C LEU A 50 0.38 -22.02 -8.33
N ILE A 51 -0.23 -21.16 -7.51
CA ILE A 51 0.39 -20.63 -6.29
C ILE A 51 0.53 -21.72 -5.23
N THR A 52 1.74 -21.82 -4.66
CA THR A 52 2.05 -22.76 -3.57
C THR A 52 2.71 -22.11 -2.36
N ASP A 53 3.25 -20.89 -2.52
CA ASP A 53 3.90 -20.12 -1.46
C ASP A 53 2.99 -19.06 -0.83
N GLU A 54 3.32 -18.67 0.40
CA GLU A 54 2.56 -17.71 1.20
C GLU A 54 2.59 -16.29 0.61
N ILE A 55 3.75 -15.83 0.13
CA ILE A 55 3.94 -14.46 -0.36
C ILE A 55 3.08 -14.21 -1.59
N SER A 56 3.06 -15.16 -2.52
CA SER A 56 2.25 -15.06 -3.73
C SER A 56 0.76 -15.18 -3.42
N SER A 57 0.38 -16.01 -2.45
CA SER A 57 -0.99 -16.09 -1.96
C SER A 57 -1.46 -14.77 -1.35
N GLU A 58 -0.63 -14.12 -0.55
CA GLU A 58 -0.96 -12.84 0.10
C GLU A 58 -1.17 -11.71 -0.91
N VAL A 59 -0.25 -11.56 -1.87
CA VAL A 59 -0.37 -10.53 -2.92
C VAL A 59 -1.58 -10.80 -3.80
N THR A 60 -1.83 -12.06 -4.14
CA THR A 60 -2.98 -12.48 -4.95
C THR A 60 -4.29 -12.22 -4.22
N ALA A 61 -4.36 -12.43 -2.90
CA ALA A 61 -5.53 -12.13 -2.08
C ALA A 61 -5.89 -10.63 -2.00
N GLN A 62 -4.97 -9.72 -2.33
CA GLN A 62 -5.28 -8.29 -2.48
C GLN A 62 -6.01 -7.97 -3.80
N THR A 63 -5.86 -8.84 -4.81
CA THR A 63 -6.40 -8.62 -6.16
C THR A 63 -7.64 -9.47 -6.44
N PHE A 64 -7.68 -10.68 -5.87
CA PHE A 64 -8.76 -11.64 -6.05
C PHE A 64 -9.45 -11.93 -4.72
N GLU A 65 -10.77 -12.05 -4.77
CA GLU A 65 -11.58 -12.39 -3.60
C GLU A 65 -12.34 -13.71 -3.81
N GLY A 66 -12.26 -14.60 -2.83
CA GLY A 66 -12.97 -15.88 -2.84
C GLY A 66 -14.43 -15.77 -2.42
N LEU A 67 -15.13 -16.91 -2.37
CA LEU A 67 -16.49 -16.98 -1.83
C LEU A 67 -16.56 -16.52 -0.36
N TYR A 68 -15.50 -16.82 0.38
CA TYR A 68 -15.31 -16.45 1.77
C TYR A 68 -13.88 -15.93 1.95
N THR A 69 -13.71 -15.03 2.90
CA THR A 69 -12.41 -14.49 3.33
C THR A 69 -12.24 -14.65 4.84
N LEU A 70 -11.01 -14.51 5.34
CA LEU A 70 -10.74 -14.51 6.77
C LEU A 70 -10.85 -13.08 7.32
N GLY A 71 -11.84 -12.87 8.17
CA GLY A 71 -12.00 -11.63 8.93
C GLY A 71 -11.26 -11.67 10.26
N LYS A 72 -11.58 -10.69 11.11
CA LYS A 72 -10.94 -10.54 12.43
C LYS A 72 -11.06 -11.81 13.29
N GLY A 73 -9.93 -12.28 13.79
CA GLY A 73 -9.83 -13.47 14.65
C GLY A 73 -10.07 -14.77 13.87
N ASP A 74 -9.60 -14.83 12.63
CA ASP A 74 -9.63 -16.00 11.75
C ASP A 74 -11.03 -16.58 11.53
N LYS A 75 -12.04 -15.70 11.56
CA LYS A 75 -13.43 -16.07 11.32
C LYS A 75 -13.77 -15.93 9.84
N PRO A 76 -14.45 -16.91 9.24
CA PRO A 76 -14.90 -16.78 7.86
C PRO A 76 -15.94 -15.65 7.75
N VAL A 77 -15.72 -14.76 6.79
CA VAL A 77 -16.63 -13.69 6.39
C VAL A 77 -17.02 -13.91 4.93
N LEU A 78 -18.21 -13.48 4.55
CA LEU A 78 -18.65 -13.53 3.15
C LEU A 78 -17.77 -12.62 2.30
N GLY A 79 -17.21 -13.17 1.22
CA GLY A 79 -16.60 -12.40 0.14
C GLY A 79 -17.59 -12.29 -1.01
N VAL A 80 -17.30 -12.97 -2.12
CA VAL A 80 -18.19 -13.02 -3.30
C VAL A 80 -19.53 -13.71 -3.01
N ALA A 81 -19.60 -14.62 -2.02
CA ALA A 81 -20.83 -15.35 -1.72
C ALA A 81 -21.88 -14.46 -1.02
N LYS A 82 -23.13 -14.54 -1.45
CA LYS A 82 -24.26 -13.79 -0.85
C LYS A 82 -24.64 -14.28 0.55
N ALA A 83 -24.41 -15.55 0.85
CA ALA A 83 -24.76 -16.16 2.13
C ALA A 83 -23.93 -17.42 2.37
N PHE A 84 -23.75 -17.77 3.64
CA PHE A 84 -23.22 -19.07 4.01
C PHE A 84 -24.23 -20.15 3.65
N LEU A 85 -23.77 -21.20 2.97
CA LEU A 85 -24.61 -22.36 2.72
C LEU A 85 -25.02 -22.99 4.05
N LYS A 86 -26.33 -23.04 4.32
CA LYS A 86 -26.86 -23.92 5.37
C LYS A 86 -26.50 -25.35 4.99
N ARG A 87 -26.03 -26.14 5.97
CA ARG A 87 -25.77 -27.58 5.78
C ARG A 87 -26.95 -28.21 5.04
N VAL A 88 -26.74 -28.52 3.77
CA VAL A 88 -27.61 -29.45 3.06
C VAL A 88 -27.35 -30.78 3.74
N LYS A 89 -28.37 -31.37 4.38
CA LYS A 89 -28.28 -32.75 4.87
C LYS A 89 -27.85 -33.56 3.65
N MET A 90 -26.62 -34.09 3.66
CA MET A 90 -26.21 -35.04 2.64
C MET A 90 -27.25 -36.16 2.68
N VAL A 91 -28.00 -36.30 1.60
CA VAL A 91 -28.85 -37.47 1.38
C VAL A 91 -27.88 -38.63 1.40
N LYS A 92 -27.99 -39.44 2.44
CA LYS A 92 -27.20 -40.65 2.61
C LYS A 92 -27.58 -41.56 1.44
N LEU A 93 -26.68 -41.65 0.46
CA LEU A 93 -26.74 -42.64 -0.63
C LEU A 93 -26.69 -44.05 -0.03
#